data_AF-A0A0F5PCG8-F1
#
_entry.id   AF-A0A0F5PCG8-F1
#
_cell.length_a   1.000
_cell.length_b   1.000
_cell.length_c   1.000
_cell.angle_alpha   90.00
_cell.angle_beta   90.00
_cell.angle_gamma   90.00
#
_symmetry.space_group_name_H-M   'P 1'
#
loop_
_entity.id
_entity.type
_entity.pdbx_description
1 polymer ?
#
loop_
_entity_poly.entity_id
_entity_poly.type
_entity_poly.pdbx_seq_one_letter_code
_entity_poly.pdbx_strand_id
1 'polypeptide(L)' 'MSGAMIRTDWTRGEIGALFELPFNDLLFQAQGVHRAWHDPNAVQLSTLLSIKTGGCAENCGYCSQAAGNETDLK' A
#
# COMPACT_ATOMS: atom_id res chain seq x y z
N MET A 1 0.50 8.81 -27.90
CA MET A 1 0.85 8.42 -26.52
C MET A 1 1.39 7.01 -26.59
N SER A 2 2.68 6.83 -26.32
CA SER A 2 3.32 5.51 -26.31
C SER A 2 2.76 4.69 -25.15
N GLY A 3 1.87 3.75 -25.44
CA GLY A 3 1.37 2.78 -24.46
C GLY A 3 2.53 1.89 -24.04
N ALA A 4 3.19 2.25 -22.93
CA ALA A 4 4.14 1.37 -22.30
C ALA A 4 3.40 0.06 -21.94
N MET A 5 3.85 -1.05 -22.51
CA MET A 5 3.26 -2.35 -22.27
C MET A 5 3.40 -2.68 -20.77
N ILE A 6 2.28 -2.95 -20.10
CA ILE A 6 2.28 -3.32 -18.68
C ILE A 6 3.07 -4.62 -18.54
N ARG A 7 4.18 -4.58 -17.79
CA ARG A 7 5.02 -5.74 -17.50
C ARG A 7 4.65 -6.35 -16.14
N THR A 8 4.76 -7.66 -16.02
CA THR A 8 4.40 -8.44 -14.82
C THR A 8 5.52 -9.33 -14.32
N ASP A 9 6.74 -9.15 -14.84
CA ASP A 9 7.91 -10.03 -14.68
C ASP A 9 9.02 -9.42 -13.80
N TRP A 10 8.65 -8.58 -12.83
CA TRP A 10 9.60 -7.87 -11.97
C TRP A 10 10.48 -8.82 -11.15
N THR A 11 11.79 -8.61 -11.22
CA THR A 11 12.77 -9.27 -10.36
C THR A 11 12.96 -8.53 -9.04
N ARG A 12 13.47 -9.22 -8.01
CA ARG A 12 13.80 -8.59 -6.72
C ARG A 12 14.83 -7.47 -6.86
N GLY A 13 15.79 -7.61 -7.77
CA GLY A 13 16.82 -6.60 -8.01
C GLY A 13 16.24 -5.32 -8.62
N GLU A 14 15.35 -5.45 -9.60
CA GLU A 14 14.66 -4.28 -10.19
C GLU A 14 13.78 -3.56 -9.16
N ILE A 15 13.09 -4.31 -8.29
CA ILE A 15 12.31 -3.71 -7.19
C ILE A 15 13.25 -3.02 -6.19
N GLY A 16 14.35 -3.67 -5.80
CA GLY A 16 15.34 -3.11 -4.89
C GLY A 16 15.91 -1.77 -5.39
N ALA A 17 16.20 -1.68 -6.69
CA ALA A 17 16.66 -0.43 -7.30
C ALA A 17 15.67 0.74 -7.13
N LEU A 18 14.36 0.48 -7.07
CA LEU A 18 13.37 1.53 -6.80
C LEU A 18 13.45 2.05 -5.36
N PHE A 19 13.71 1.16 -4.39
CA PHE A 19 13.87 1.55 -2.98
C PHE A 19 15.17 2.32 -2.74
N GLU A 20 16.17 2.13 -3.59
CA GLU A 20 17.47 2.81 -3.52
C GLU A 20 17.47 4.18 -4.23
N LEU A 21 16.41 4.53 -4.97
CA LEU A 21 16.32 5.83 -5.64
C LEU A 21 16.33 6.99 -4.64
N PRO A 22 16.92 8.14 -4.99
CA PRO A 22 16.71 9.37 -4.25
C PRO A 22 15.21 9.65 -4.12
N PHE A 23 14.76 9.95 -2.90
CA PHE A 23 13.33 10.00 -2.57
C PHE A 23 12.52 10.92 -3.50
N ASN A 24 13.05 12.09 -3.86
CA ASN A 24 12.36 13.02 -4.74
C ASN A 24 12.26 12.53 -6.19
N ASP A 25 13.25 11.79 -6.67
CA ASP A 25 13.22 11.18 -8.01
C ASP A 25 12.18 10.06 -8.06
N LEU A 26 12.12 9.23 -7.01
CA LEU A 26 11.09 8.20 -6.86
C LEU A 26 9.69 8.82 -6.83
N LEU A 27 9.48 9.88 -6.06
CA LEU A 27 8.19 10.59 -6.01
C LEU A 27 7.80 11.17 -7.37
N PHE A 28 8.73 11.78 -8.09
CA PHE A 28 8.44 12.34 -9.41
C PHE A 28 8.05 11.25 -10.42
N GLN A 29 8.79 10.13 -10.44
CA GLN A 29 8.46 8.97 -11.27
C GLN A 29 7.07 8.40 -10.92
N ALA A 30 6.77 8.23 -9.63
CA ALA A 30 5.48 7.73 -9.15
C ALA A 30 4.32 8.63 -9.57
N GLN A 31 4.47 9.95 -9.48
CA GLN A 31 3.47 10.91 -9.96
C GLN A 31 3.25 10.81 -11.47
N GLY A 32 4.32 10.61 -12.25
CA GLY A 32 4.25 10.39 -13.69
C GLY A 32 3.41 9.15 -14.05
N VAL A 33 3.66 8.03 -13.38
CA VAL A 33 2.86 6.80 -13.55
C VAL A 33 1.41 7.03 -13.13
N HIS A 34 1.17 7.64 -11.96
CA HIS A 34 -0.18 7.88 -11.47
C HIS A 34 -1.01 8.73 -12.45
N ARG A 35 -0.44 9.83 -12.96
CA ARG A 35 -1.08 10.72 -13.96
C ARG A 35 -1.35 10.05 -15.31
N ALA A 36 -0.57 9.02 -15.67
CA ALA A 36 -0.75 8.32 -16.93
C ALA A 36 -1.94 7.33 -16.90
N TRP A 37 -2.28 6.82 -15.72
CA TRP A 37 -3.25 5.72 -15.57
C TRP A 37 -4.48 6.04 -14.71
N HIS A 38 -4.49 7.18 -14.01
CA HIS A 38 -5.58 7.63 -13.16
C HIS A 38 -5.93 9.10 -13.45
N ASP A 39 -7.16 9.51 -13.10
CA ASP A 39 -7.48 10.94 -12.97
C ASP A 39 -6.66 11.50 -11.79
N PRO A 40 -5.70 12.40 -12.05
CA PRO A 40 -4.72 12.79 -11.05
C PRO A 40 -5.28 13.67 -9.93
N ASN A 41 -6.52 14.16 -10.07
CA ASN A 41 -7.18 14.97 -9.07
C ASN A 41 -8.43 14.28 -8.49
N ALA A 42 -8.64 12.99 -8.80
CA ALA A 42 -9.70 12.18 -8.23
C ALA A 42 -9.15 11.22 -7.16
N VAL A 43 -9.95 10.95 -6.13
CA VAL A 43 -9.63 10.00 -5.06
C VAL A 43 -10.82 9.07 -4.83
N GLN A 44 -10.54 7.77 -4.67
CA GLN A 44 -11.56 6.79 -4.29
C GLN A 44 -11.95 6.96 -2.82
N LEU A 45 -13.25 7.03 -2.54
CA LEU A 45 -13.78 7.03 -1.18
C LEU A 45 -14.27 5.63 -0.81
N SER A 46 -13.98 5.19 0.41
CA SER A 46 -14.41 3.89 0.94
C SER A 46 -14.72 4.00 2.42
N THR A 47 -15.81 3.39 2.86
CA THR A 47 -16.23 3.34 4.27
C THR A 47 -16.26 1.89 4.72
N LEU A 48 -15.64 1.60 5.85
CA LEU A 48 -15.66 0.28 6.47
C LEU A 48 -16.21 0.36 7.90
N LEU A 49 -16.75 -0.76 8.37
CA LEU A 49 -17.19 -0.95 9.74
C LEU A 49 -16.63 -2.28 10.25
N SER A 50 -16.06 -2.25 11.45
CA SER A 50 -15.68 -3.47 12.16
C SER A 50 -16.93 -4.11 12.76
N ILE A 51 -17.50 -5.09 12.08
CA ILE A 51 -18.74 -5.78 12.53
C ILE A 51 -18.55 -6.50 13.88
N LYS A 52 -17.33 -6.95 14.15
CA LYS A 52 -16.88 -7.48 15.44
C LYS A 52 -15.46 -6.97 15.68
N THR A 53 -15.24 -6.35 16.84
CA THR A 53 -13.95 -5.80 17.24
C THR A 53 -13.46 -6.52 18.47
N GLY A 54 -12.15 -6.78 18.52
CA GLY A 54 -11.49 -7.36 19.69
C GLY A 54 -11.54 -8.89 19.75
N GLY A 55 -10.78 -9.45 20.70
CA GLY A 55 -10.78 -10.88 21.01
C GLY A 55 -10.35 -11.76 19.84
N CYS A 56 -9.54 -11.24 18.92
CA CYS A 56 -9.05 -12.01 17.78
C CYS A 56 -8.04 -13.06 18.26
N ALA A 57 -8.22 -14.31 17.87
CA ALA A 57 -7.35 -15.41 18.27
C ALA A 57 -5.95 -15.33 17.64
N GLU A 58 -5.83 -14.59 16.53
CA GLU A 58 -4.56 -14.47 15.82
C GLU A 58 -3.59 -13.55 16.55
N ASN A 59 -2.30 -13.81 16.38
CA ASN A 59 -1.21 -13.13 17.08
C ASN A 59 -0.44 -12.14 16.20
N CYS A 60 -1.15 -11.42 15.33
CA CYS A 60 -0.53 -10.41 14.47
C CYS A 60 0.14 -9.33 15.33
N GLY A 61 1.48 -9.20 15.25
CA GLY A 61 2.27 -8.32 16.14
C GLY A 61 1.96 -6.82 16.05
N TYR A 62 1.18 -6.39 15.06
CA TYR A 62 0.75 -5.00 14.86
C TYR A 62 -0.74 -4.78 15.12
N CYS A 63 -1.53 -5.84 15.31
CA CYS A 63 -2.98 -5.72 15.37
C CYS A 63 -3.44 -5.48 16.81
N SER A 64 -4.13 -4.36 17.05
CA SER A 64 -4.69 -4.08 18.38
C SER A 64 -5.81 -5.02 18.80
N GLN A 65 -6.39 -5.78 17.86
CA GLN A 65 -7.49 -6.69 18.16
C GLN A 65 -7.04 -8.09 18.57
N ALA A 66 -5.75 -8.40 18.44
CA ALA A 66 -5.19 -9.68 18.86
C ALA A 66 -5.33 -9.82 20.39
N ALA A 67 -5.90 -10.93 20.84
CA ALA A 67 -6.17 -11.18 22.26
C ALA A 67 -4.89 -11.26 23.11
N GLY A 68 -3.74 -11.56 22.48
CA GLY A 68 -2.44 -11.59 23.15
C GLY A 68 -1.75 -10.23 23.30
N ASN A 69 -2.31 -9.15 22.73
CA ASN A 69 -1.74 -7.81 22.80
C ASN A 69 -2.43 -6.99 23.89
N GLU A 70 -1.65 -6.25 24.68
CA GLU A 70 -2.17 -5.38 25.74
C GLU A 70 -2.80 -4.11 25.14
N THR A 71 -4.12 -4.14 24.97
CA THR A 71 -4.90 -3.01 24.45
C THR A 71 -6.24 -2.88 25.16
N ASP A 72 -6.93 -1.76 24.94
CA ASP A 72 -8.28 -1.53 25.48
C ASP A 72 -9.39 -2.29 24.71
N LEU A 73 -9.04 -3.09 23.71
CA LEU A 73 -9.99 -3.86 22.89
C LEU A 73 -10.18 -5.27 23.46
N LYS A 74 -11.43 -5.71 23.60
CA LYS A 74 -11.80 -7.04 24.11
C LYS A 74 -12.69 -7.77 23.13
#